data_AF-A0A976DZ15-F1
#
_entry.id   AF-A0A976DZ15-F1
#
_cell.length_a   1.000
_cell.length_b   1.000
_cell.length_c   1.000
_cell.angle_alpha   90.00
_cell.angle_beta   90.00
_cell.angle_gamma   90.00
#
_symmetry.space_group_name_H-M   'P 1'
#
loop_
_entity.id
_entity.type
_entity.pdbx_description
1 polymer ?
#
loop_
_entity_poly.entity_id
_entity_poly.type
_entity_poly.pdbx_seq_one_letter_code
_entity_poly.pdbx_strand_id
1 'polypeptide(L)' 'MPGLIGDRLLVATHNRGKLEEIADLLGPFGVAVVGAAELGLPEPEET' A
#
# COMPACT_ATOMS: atom_id res chain seq x y z
N MET A 1 -15.26 15.51 -5.94
CA MET A 1 -14.76 14.12 -5.83
C MET A 1 -14.10 14.01 -4.47
N PRO A 2 -14.59 13.20 -3.52
CA PRO A 2 -13.90 13.05 -2.25
C PRO A 2 -12.56 12.38 -2.56
N GLY A 3 -11.47 13.15 -2.45
CA GLY A 3 -10.12 12.61 -2.60
C GLY A 3 -9.81 11.64 -1.48
N LEU A 4 -8.89 10.72 -1.74
CA LEU A 4 -8.27 9.91 -0.68
C LEU A 4 -7.78 10.88 0.41
N ILE A 5 -8.14 10.64 1.67
CA ILE A 5 -7.70 11.50 2.78
C ILE A 5 -6.24 11.16 3.07
N GLY A 6 -5.32 11.92 2.47
CA GLY A 6 -3.88 11.84 2.71
C GLY A 6 -3.06 11.36 1.49
N ASP A 7 -1.80 11.81 1.44
CA ASP A 7 -0.87 11.55 0.33
C ASP A 7 -0.24 10.14 0.40
N ARG A 8 -0.63 9.32 1.39
CA ARG A 8 -0.04 8.00 1.67
C ARG A 8 -1.12 6.93 1.86
N LEU A 9 -1.07 5.88 1.03
CA LEU A 9 -1.94 4.70 1.05
C LEU A 9 -1.21 3.52 1.70
N LEU A 10 -1.76 3.00 2.79
CA LEU A 10 -1.36 1.70 3.35
C LEU A 10 -1.97 0.57 2.54
N VAL A 11 -1.12 -0.30 1.99
CA VAL A 11 -1.51 -1.56 1.38
C VAL A 11 -1.26 -2.67 2.39
N ALA A 12 -2.33 -3.36 2.80
CA ALA A 12 -2.31 -4.46 3.76
C ALA A 12 -1.72 -5.75 3.15
N THR A 13 -0.47 -5.67 2.66
CA THR A 13 0.27 -6.80 2.12
C THR A 13 1.72 -6.79 2.61
N HIS A 14 2.25 -7.99 2.85
CA HIS A 14 3.67 -8.24 3.07
C HIS A 14 4.38 -8.67 1.77
N ASN A 15 3.63 -8.89 0.70
CA ASN A 15 4.18 -9.29 -0.58
C ASN A 15 4.81 -8.08 -1.30
N ARG A 16 6.14 -8.09 -1.40
CA ARG A 16 6.90 -6.99 -2.03
C ARG A 16 6.52 -6.77 -3.49
N GLY A 17 6.32 -7.83 -4.28
CA GLY A 17 5.96 -7.71 -5.70
C GLY A 17 4.60 -7.03 -5.90
N LYS A 18 3.60 -7.41 -5.10
CA LYS A 18 2.28 -6.74 -5.11
C LYS A 18 2.39 -5.27 -4.72
N LEU A 19 3.23 -4.96 -3.74
CA LEU A 19 3.43 -3.59 -3.28
C LEU A 19 4.06 -2.72 -4.38
N GLU A 20 5.08 -3.24 -5.07
CA GLU A 20 5.75 -2.58 -6.20
C GLU A 20 4.77 -2.32 -7.35
N GLU A 21 3.96 -3.32 -7.75
CA GLU A 21 2.94 -3.15 -8.79
C GLU A 21 1.91 -2.05 -8.44
N ILE A 22 1.45 -2.00 -7.17
CA ILE A 22 0.49 -0.99 -6.72
C ILE A 22 1.14 0.40 -6.68
N ALA A 23 2.40 0.50 -6.25
CA ALA A 23 3.15 1.74 -6.26
C ALA A 23 3.31 2.30 -7.69
N ASP A 24 3.64 1.45 -8.66
CA ASP A 24 3.77 1.83 -10.07
C ASP A 24 2.44 2.31 -10.66
N LEU A 25 1.33 1.64 -10.33
CA LEU A 25 0.00 2.03 -10.79
C LEU A 25 -0.47 3.37 -10.22
N LEU A 26 -0.13 3.66 -8.96
CA LEU A 26 -0.64 4.83 -8.24
C LEU A 26 0.32 6.03 -8.27
N GLY A 27 1.59 5.82 -8.58
CA GLY A 27 2.62 6.86 -8.69
C GLY A 27 2.25 8.05 -9.59
N PRO A 28 1.67 7.84 -10.79
CA PRO A 28 1.23 8.94 -11.67
C PRO A 28 0.16 9.86 -11.06
N PHE A 29 -0.55 9.40 -10.02
CA PHE A 29 -1.56 10.18 -9.31
C PHE A 29 -1.02 10.88 -8.06
N GLY A 30 0.29 10.79 -7.79
CA GLY A 30 0.93 11.40 -6.62
C GLY A 30 0.63 10.69 -5.31
N VAL A 31 0.20 9.43 -5.34
CA VAL A 31 -0.11 8.64 -4.15
C VAL A 31 1.13 7.87 -3.71
N ALA A 32 1.62 8.14 -2.50
CA ALA A 32 2.67 7.33 -1.89
C ALA A 32 2.08 6.01 -1.37
N VAL A 33 2.75 4.90 -1.59
CA VAL A 33 2.30 3.57 -1.15
C VAL A 33 3.21 3.07 -0.03
N VAL A 34 2.65 2.48 1.02
CA VAL A 34 3.38 1.84 2.13
C VAL A 34 2.83 0.44 2.39
N GLY A 35 3.72 -0.54 2.58
CA GLY A 35 3.35 -1.92 2.86
C GLY A 35 3.13 -2.20 4.34
N ALA A 36 2.36 -3.25 4.64
CA ALA A 36 2.13 -3.70 6.02
C ALA A 36 3.43 -4.12 6.71
N ALA A 37 4.32 -4.79 5.98
CA ALA A 37 5.64 -5.20 6.46
C ALA A 37 6.52 -4.00 6.88
N GLU A 38 6.46 -2.89 6.15
CA GLU A 38 7.23 -1.67 6.45
C GLU A 38 6.78 -1.02 7.77
N LEU A 39 5.48 -1.13 8.08
CA LEU A 39 4.91 -0.66 9.35
C LEU A 39 5.02 -1.69 10.48
N GLY A 40 5.63 -2.85 10.25
CA GLY A 40 5.75 -3.91 11.25
C GLY A 40 4.40 -4.53 11.65
N LEU A 41 3.38 -4.42 10.80
CA LEU A 41 2.09 -5.06 11.04
C LEU A 41 2.22 -6.58 10.88
N PRO A 42 1.49 -7.39 11.65
CA PRO A 42 1.51 -8.84 11.49
C PRO A 42 0.87 -9.26 10.17
N GLU A 43 1.32 -10.39 9.60
CA GLU A 43 0.60 -11.04 8.52
C GLU A 43 -0.77 -11.52 9.02
N PRO A 44 -1.84 -11.37 8.20
CA PRO A 44 -3.15 -11.94 8.55
C PRO A 44 -3.08 -13.47 8.55
N GLU A 45 -3.87 -14.10 9.43
CA GLU A 45 -4.04 -15.56 9.41
C GLU A 45 -4.67 -15.99 8.07
N GLU A 46 -4.09 -16.99 7.42
CA GLU A 46 -4.68 -17.62 6.24
C GLU A 46 -5.84 -18.53 6.69
N THR A 47 -7.08 -18.20 6.29
CA THR A 47 -8.32 -18.94 6.62
C THR A 47 -8.75 -19.89 5.51
#